data_AF-A0A0C3JUX2-F1
#
_entry.id   AF-A0A0C3JUX2-F1
#
_cell.length_a   1.000
_cell.length_b   1.000
_cell.length_c   1.000
_cell.angle_alpha   90.00
_cell.angle_beta   90.00
_cell.angle_gamma   90.00
#
_symmetry.space_group_name_H-M   'P 1'
#
loop_
_entity.id
_entity.type
_entity.pdbx_description
1 polymer ?
#
loop_
_entity_poly.entity_id
_entity_poly.type
_entity_poly.pdbx_seq_one_letter_code
_entity_poly.pdbx_strand_id
1 'polypeptide(L)'
;KKMKQWQQWLHTVIPSLLQPYLAYRRLSNHFWNPVDYELPMCGCHQTRKLRVICIDFNALQSVDLAVCPCAPAALQFLWMGYFPCAPLGPTLAVSLQLLSFVRQLFMCIPPNTSAWCESLEAYLAAMGYKVDTKVWNCHVLYHYPIFSTS
;
A
#
# COMPACT_ATOMS: atom_id res chain seq x y z
N LYS A 1 3.22 9.60 18.05
CA LYS A 1 3.52 8.52 17.06
C LYS A 1 2.86 8.78 15.70
N LYS A 2 1.53 8.96 15.60
CA LYS A 2 0.83 9.31 14.35
C LYS A 2 1.43 10.53 13.62
N MET A 3 1.79 11.59 14.37
CA MET A 3 2.43 12.78 13.81
C MET A 3 3.78 12.51 13.10
N LYS A 4 4.56 11.55 13.57
CA LYS A 4 5.85 11.25 12.92
C LYS A 4 5.67 10.41 11.64
N GLN A 5 4.60 9.62 11.56
CA GLN A 5 4.34 8.76 10.40
C GLN A 5 3.78 9.53 9.21
N TRP A 6 2.87 10.50 9.40
CA TRP A 6 2.36 11.28 8.26
C TRP A 6 3.45 12.15 7.62
N GLN A 7 4.34 12.73 8.43
CA GLN A 7 5.49 13.48 7.93
C GLN A 7 6.40 12.60 7.08
N GLN A 8 6.65 11.37 7.53
CA GLN A 8 7.46 10.42 6.78
C GLN A 8 6.82 10.00 5.45
N TRP A 9 5.49 9.85 5.43
CA TRP A 9 4.76 9.59 4.19
C TRP A 9 4.93 10.73 3.19
N LEU A 10 4.64 11.97 3.60
CA LEU A 10 4.65 13.12 2.71
C LEU A 10 6.04 13.52 2.25
N HIS A 11 7.03 13.51 3.15
CA HIS A 11 8.35 14.06 2.85
C HIS A 11 9.36 13.04 2.35
N THR A 12 9.12 11.74 2.54
CA THR A 12 10.12 10.72 2.24
C THR A 12 9.57 9.59 1.38
N VAL A 13 8.53 8.91 1.83
CA VAL A 13 8.08 7.67 1.17
C VAL A 13 7.35 7.94 -0.14
N ILE A 14 6.32 8.79 -0.14
CA ILE A 14 5.54 9.04 -1.37
C ILE A 14 6.41 9.69 -2.46
N PRO A 15 7.21 10.74 -2.18
CA PRO A 15 8.05 11.35 -3.21
C PRO A 15 9.07 10.36 -3.81
N SER A 16 9.70 9.52 -2.98
CA SER A 16 10.68 8.55 -3.45
C SER A 16 10.07 7.39 -4.23
N LEU A 17 8.81 7.03 -3.95
CA LEU A 17 8.10 5.97 -4.66
C LEU A 17 7.45 6.42 -5.96
N LEU A 18 7.28 7.72 -6.22
CA LEU A 18 6.51 8.17 -7.38
C LEU A 18 7.09 7.67 -8.71
N GLN A 19 8.40 7.87 -8.92
CA GLN A 19 9.06 7.42 -10.15
C GLN A 19 9.09 5.88 -10.26
N PRO A 20 9.52 5.14 -9.22
CA PRO A 20 9.40 3.68 -9.19
C PRO A 20 7.98 3.17 -9.47
N TYR A 21 6.95 3.81 -8.91
CA TYR A 21 5.56 3.40 -9.09
C TYR A 21 5.11 3.55 -10.54
N LEU A 22 5.46 4.67 -11.19
CA LEU A 22 5.15 4.88 -12.60
C LEU A 22 5.89 3.88 -13.50
N ALA A 23 7.14 3.55 -13.18
CA ALA A 23 7.91 2.52 -13.89
C ALA A 23 7.27 1.13 -13.70
N TYR A 24 6.98 0.74 -12.45
CA TYR A 24 6.32 -0.51 -12.12
C TYR A 24 4.97 -0.64 -12.84
N ARG A 25 4.13 0.41 -12.83
CA ARG A 25 2.83 0.40 -13.51
C ARG A 25 2.95 0.17 -15.02
N ARG A 26 3.98 0.72 -15.67
CA ARG A 26 4.24 0.51 -17.10
C ARG A 26 4.67 -0.93 -17.37
N LEU A 27 5.61 -1.45 -16.58
CA LEU A 27 6.19 -2.79 -16.76
C LEU A 27 5.18 -3.91 -16.44
N SER A 28 4.39 -3.73 -15.38
CA SER A 28 3.38 -4.70 -14.93
C SER A 28 2.12 -4.72 -15.80
N ASN A 29 2.06 -3.95 -16.88
CA ASN A 29 0.84 -3.67 -17.63
C ASN A 29 -0.33 -3.33 -16.67
N HIS A 30 -0.29 -2.19 -15.99
CA HIS A 30 -1.36 -1.80 -15.05
C HIS A 30 -1.59 -2.81 -13.90
N PHE A 31 -0.53 -3.43 -13.39
CA PHE A 31 -0.55 -4.38 -12.26
C PHE A 31 -1.14 -5.76 -12.57
N TRP A 32 -1.38 -6.09 -13.84
CA TRP A 32 -1.90 -7.40 -14.25
C TRP A 32 -0.81 -8.46 -14.31
N ASN A 33 0.42 -8.07 -14.62
CA ASN A 33 1.55 -8.97 -14.76
C ASN A 33 2.56 -8.72 -13.63
N PRO A 34 3.15 -9.78 -13.05
CA PRO A 34 4.29 -9.62 -12.16
C PRO A 34 5.46 -9.00 -12.93
N VAL A 35 6.26 -8.20 -12.22
CA VAL A 35 7.52 -7.67 -12.75
C VAL A 35 8.64 -8.44 -12.10
N ASP A 36 9.50 -9.05 -12.91
CA ASP A 36 10.73 -9.66 -12.42
C ASP A 36 11.66 -8.52 -11.98
N TYR A 37 11.63 -8.24 -10.67
CA TYR A 37 12.49 -7.23 -10.07
C TYR A 37 13.61 -7.89 -9.27
N GLU A 38 14.82 -7.73 -9.77
CA GLU A 38 16.02 -8.09 -9.01
C GLU A 38 16.33 -6.98 -8.00
N LEU A 39 16.45 -7.37 -6.73
CA LEU A 39 16.84 -6.47 -5.67
C LEU A 39 18.22 -5.88 -5.97
N PRO A 40 18.40 -4.54 -5.88
CA PRO A 40 19.71 -3.94 -6.05
C PRO A 40 20.65 -4.49 -4.99
N MET A 41 21.74 -5.14 -5.40
CA MET A 41 22.77 -5.61 -4.49
C MET A 41 23.46 -4.38 -3.89
N CYS A 42 23.14 -4.03 -2.64
CA CYS A 42 23.91 -3.04 -1.89
C CYS A 42 25.08 -3.72 -1.18
N GLY A 43 26.26 -3.09 -1.14
CA GLY A 43 27.36 -3.50 -0.26
C GLY A 43 27.16 -3.07 1.20
N CYS A 44 25.91 -2.85 1.63
CA CYS A 44 25.62 -2.20 2.89
C CYS A 44 25.44 -3.22 4.03
N HIS A 45 26.23 -3.07 5.10
CA HIS A 45 26.28 -4.04 6.21
C HIS A 45 25.12 -3.91 7.22
N GLN A 46 24.41 -2.77 7.25
CA GLN A 46 23.20 -2.59 8.05
C GLN A 46 21.97 -3.12 7.30
N THR A 47 21.71 -4.42 7.43
CA THR A 47 20.46 -5.04 7.01
C THR A 47 19.58 -5.38 8.21
N ARG A 48 18.30 -5.02 8.12
CA ARG A 48 17.27 -5.39 9.10
C ARG A 48 16.29 -6.34 8.43
N LYS A 49 16.10 -7.51 9.02
CA LYS A 49 15.03 -8.43 8.60
C LYS A 49 13.68 -7.89 9.04
N LEU A 50 12.73 -7.87 8.13
CA LEU A 50 11.36 -7.43 8.37
C LEU A 50 10.39 -8.47 7.80
N ARG A 51 9.55 -9.03 8.66
CA ARG A 51 8.45 -9.91 8.25
C ARG A 51 7.17 -9.10 8.10
N VAL A 52 6.52 -9.22 6.95
CA VAL A 52 5.32 -8.44 6.62
C VAL A 52 4.27 -9.36 6.03
N ILE A 53 3.05 -9.19 6.49
CA ILE A 53 1.88 -9.86 5.95
C ILE A 53 1.42 -9.08 4.72
N CYS A 54 1.35 -9.73 3.57
CA CYS A 54 0.90 -9.18 2.31
C CYS A 54 -0.49 -9.70 1.99
N ILE A 55 -1.40 -8.81 1.59
CA ILE A 55 -2.77 -9.12 1.21
C ILE A 55 -2.90 -9.01 -0.32
N ASP A 56 -3.33 -10.09 -0.97
CA ASP A 56 -3.74 -10.08 -2.37
C ASP A 56 -5.21 -10.58 -2.54
N PHE A 57 -5.67 -10.77 -3.77
CA PHE A 57 -7.04 -11.24 -4.04
C PHE A 57 -7.29 -12.70 -3.65
N ASN A 58 -6.25 -13.52 -3.70
CA ASN A 58 -6.34 -14.97 -3.58
C ASN A 58 -5.95 -15.45 -2.18
N ALA A 59 -5.02 -14.77 -1.52
CA ALA A 59 -4.43 -15.22 -0.27
C ALA A 59 -3.77 -14.09 0.53
N LEU A 60 -3.44 -14.47 1.78
CA LEU A 60 -2.57 -13.73 2.67
C LEU A 60 -1.21 -14.43 2.70
N GLN A 61 -0.12 -13.70 2.46
CA GLN A 61 1.22 -14.27 2.35
C GLN A 61 2.20 -13.56 3.28
N SER A 62 3.09 -14.30 3.95
CA SER A 62 4.16 -13.71 4.76
C SER A 62 5.41 -13.53 3.90
N VAL A 63 5.87 -12.29 3.75
CA VAL A 63 7.08 -11.94 3.01
C VAL A 63 8.15 -11.45 3.97
N ASP A 64 9.32 -12.08 3.91
CA ASP A 64 10.50 -11.68 4.69
C ASP A 64 11.41 -10.80 3.81
N LEU A 65 11.65 -9.56 4.23
CA LEU A 65 12.51 -8.60 3.55
C LEU A 65 13.80 -8.32 4.30
N ALA A 66 14.87 -8.11 3.55
CA ALA A 66 16.11 -7.52 4.06
C ALA A 66 16.11 -6.02 3.74
N VAL A 67 15.81 -5.19 4.74
CA VAL A 67 15.66 -3.74 4.57
C VAL A 67 16.97 -3.05 4.93
N CYS A 68 17.38 -2.10 4.09
CA CYS A 68 18.52 -1.24 4.34
C CYS A 68 18.22 0.19 3.84
N PRO A 69 19.07 1.18 4.15
CA PRO A 69 18.88 2.54 3.64
C PRO A 69 18.88 2.63 2.10
N CYS A 70 19.61 1.74 1.42
CA CYS A 70 19.71 1.70 -0.05
C CYS A 70 18.48 1.04 -0.72
N ALA A 71 17.87 0.07 -0.04
CA ALA A 71 16.67 -0.62 -0.48
C ALA A 71 15.61 -0.54 0.64
N PRO A 72 14.89 0.59 0.74
CA PRO A 72 13.84 0.74 1.73
C PRO A 72 12.72 -0.28 1.51
N ALA A 73 12.07 -0.71 2.59
CA ALA A 73 10.98 -1.69 2.54
C ALA A 73 9.89 -1.29 1.53
N ALA A 74 9.54 0.00 1.49
CA ALA A 74 8.51 0.50 0.61
C ALA A 74 8.86 0.36 -0.88
N LEU A 75 10.14 0.53 -1.23
CA LEU A 75 10.61 0.35 -2.60
C LEU A 75 10.58 -1.14 -2.98
N GLN A 76 11.05 -2.01 -2.09
CA GLN A 76 11.01 -3.46 -2.34
C GLN A 76 9.57 -3.97 -2.51
N PHE A 77 8.65 -3.55 -1.63
CA PHE A 77 7.23 -3.91 -1.76
C PHE A 77 6.62 -3.44 -3.06
N LEU A 78 6.91 -2.21 -3.46
CA LEU A 78 6.38 -1.65 -4.71
C LEU A 78 6.73 -2.53 -5.91
N TRP A 79 8.00 -2.96 -6.00
CA TRP A 79 8.47 -3.83 -7.06
C TRP A 79 7.93 -5.26 -6.98
N MET A 80 7.54 -5.71 -5.79
CA MET A 80 6.78 -6.95 -5.61
C MET A 80 5.27 -6.77 -5.87
N GLY A 81 4.82 -5.57 -6.24
CA GLY A 81 3.40 -5.29 -6.50
C GLY A 81 2.56 -4.97 -5.28
N TYR A 82 3.17 -4.60 -4.16
CA TYR A 82 2.51 -4.28 -2.90
C TYR A 82 2.78 -2.85 -2.45
N PHE A 83 1.85 -2.29 -1.69
CA PHE A 83 2.04 -1.03 -0.99
C PHE A 83 2.01 -1.27 0.53
N PRO A 84 3.04 -0.84 1.28
CA PRO A 84 3.07 -1.02 2.72
C PRO A 84 2.03 -0.14 3.41
N CYS A 85 1.37 -0.65 4.46
CA CYS A 85 0.39 0.13 5.23
C CYS A 85 1.04 1.11 6.22
N ALA A 86 2.36 1.05 6.39
CA ALA A 86 3.11 1.99 7.23
C ALA A 86 4.48 2.33 6.58
N PRO A 87 4.97 3.56 6.75
CA PRO A 87 6.20 4.01 6.11
C PRO A 87 7.45 3.44 6.80
N LEU A 88 7.33 3.08 8.08
CA LEU A 88 8.41 2.55 8.92
C LEU A 88 7.94 1.26 9.58
N GLY A 89 8.65 0.16 9.33
CA GLY A 89 8.35 -1.16 9.89
C GLY A 89 6.92 -1.63 9.63
N PRO A 90 6.46 -1.66 8.36
CA PRO A 90 5.14 -2.20 8.06
C PRO A 90 5.01 -3.64 8.56
N THR A 91 3.89 -3.93 9.21
CA THR A 91 3.47 -5.31 9.52
C THR A 91 2.51 -5.85 8.47
N LEU A 92 1.92 -4.94 7.68
CA LEU A 92 0.94 -5.22 6.64
C LEU A 92 1.30 -4.47 5.35
N ALA A 93 1.08 -5.12 4.22
CA ALA A 93 1.13 -4.54 2.88
C ALA A 93 -0.04 -5.07 2.03
N VAL A 94 -0.53 -4.28 1.08
CA VAL A 94 -1.70 -4.61 0.26
C VAL A 94 -1.32 -4.56 -1.22
N SER A 95 -1.80 -5.50 -2.03
CA SER A 95 -1.47 -5.55 -3.45
C SER A 95 -1.98 -4.30 -4.18
N LEU A 96 -1.16 -3.80 -5.11
CA LEU A 96 -1.52 -2.65 -5.94
C LEU A 96 -2.72 -2.96 -6.85
N GLN A 97 -2.88 -4.21 -7.25
CA GLN A 97 -4.05 -4.67 -8.00
C GLN A 97 -5.33 -4.54 -7.17
N LEU A 98 -5.30 -4.97 -5.90
CA LEU A 98 -6.43 -4.85 -4.98
C LEU A 98 -6.75 -3.39 -4.68
N LEU A 99 -5.72 -2.56 -4.46
CA LEU A 99 -5.89 -1.12 -4.28
C LEU A 99 -6.46 -0.44 -5.54
N SER A 100 -6.07 -0.87 -6.73
CA SER A 100 -6.61 -0.36 -8.00
C SER A 100 -8.09 -0.69 -8.15
N PHE A 101 -8.48 -1.93 -7.85
CA PHE A 101 -9.89 -2.35 -7.86
C PHE A 101 -10.72 -1.57 -6.83
N VAL A 102 -10.24 -1.48 -5.59
CA VAL A 102 -10.92 -0.72 -4.53
C VAL A 102 -11.10 0.75 -4.95
N ARG A 103 -10.07 1.37 -5.54
CA ARG A 103 -10.18 2.73 -6.08
C ARG A 103 -11.26 2.85 -7.16
N GLN A 104 -11.30 1.94 -8.12
CA GLN A 104 -12.32 1.95 -9.19
C GLN A 104 -13.72 1.81 -8.58
N LEU A 105 -13.87 0.90 -7.63
CA LEU A 105 -15.12 0.67 -6.94
C LEU A 105 -15.56 1.91 -6.14
N PHE A 106 -14.65 2.61 -5.46
CA PHE A 106 -14.93 3.91 -4.83
C PHE A 106 -15.38 5.00 -5.80
N MET A 107 -14.83 5.03 -7.02
CA MET A 107 -15.26 6.01 -8.03
C MET A 107 -16.65 5.70 -8.59
N CYS A 108 -17.11 4.44 -8.50
CA CYS A 108 -18.39 4.00 -9.05
C CYS A 108 -19.53 3.94 -8.01
N ILE A 109 -19.23 3.82 -6.72
CA ILE A 109 -20.25 3.73 -5.68
C ILE A 109 -20.65 5.15 -5.23
N PRO A 110 -21.96 5.46 -5.09
CA PRO A 110 -22.42 6.71 -4.49
C PRO A 110 -21.80 6.90 -3.08
N PRO A 111 -21.76 8.11 -2.50
CA PRO A 111 -21.02 8.41 -1.26
C PRO A 111 -21.65 7.81 0.02
N ASN A 112 -22.01 6.53 0.00
CA ASN A 112 -22.33 5.70 1.13
C ASN A 112 -21.05 4.94 1.55
N THR A 113 -20.12 5.68 2.14
CA THR A 113 -18.84 5.16 2.62
C THR A 113 -18.99 4.14 3.75
N SER A 114 -20.09 4.19 4.53
CA SER A 114 -20.35 3.25 5.62
C SER A 114 -20.77 1.86 5.13
N ALA A 115 -21.76 1.76 4.24
CA ALA A 115 -22.17 0.45 3.70
C ALA A 115 -21.05 -0.19 2.87
N TRP A 116 -20.21 0.63 2.25
CA TRP A 116 -19.01 0.15 1.57
C TRP A 116 -17.99 -0.46 2.55
N CYS A 117 -17.61 0.27 3.61
CA CYS A 117 -16.68 -0.24 4.63
C CYS A 117 -17.20 -1.53 5.25
N GLU A 118 -18.50 -1.58 5.58
CA GLU A 118 -19.16 -2.76 6.12
C GLU A 118 -19.16 -3.92 5.13
N SER A 119 -19.40 -3.68 3.84
CA SER A 119 -19.38 -4.71 2.80
C SER A 119 -17.97 -5.29 2.59
N LEU A 120 -16.95 -4.43 2.59
CA LEU A 120 -15.56 -4.87 2.45
C LEU A 120 -15.09 -5.64 3.69
N GLU A 121 -15.46 -5.17 4.89
CA GLU A 121 -15.17 -5.85 6.14
C GLU A 121 -15.86 -7.22 6.19
N ALA A 122 -17.13 -7.30 5.80
CA ALA A 122 -17.88 -8.55 5.70
C ALA A 122 -17.25 -9.52 4.67
N TYR A 123 -16.80 -9.01 3.52
CA TYR A 123 -16.13 -9.81 2.50
C TYR A 123 -14.79 -10.37 3.00
N LEU A 124 -13.96 -9.54 3.63
CA LEU A 124 -12.68 -9.97 4.20
C LEU A 124 -12.90 -10.94 5.38
N ALA A 125 -13.93 -10.71 6.21
CA ALA A 125 -14.33 -11.62 7.28
C ALA A 125 -14.81 -12.98 6.75
N ALA A 126 -15.56 -13.00 5.64
CA ALA A 126 -15.99 -14.23 4.98
C ALA A 126 -14.80 -15.05 4.44
N MET A 127 -13.68 -14.39 4.10
CA MET A 127 -12.42 -15.04 3.75
C MET A 127 -11.55 -15.43 4.97
N GLY A 128 -12.06 -15.26 6.20
CA GLY A 128 -11.40 -15.65 7.44
C GLY A 128 -10.51 -14.57 8.07
N TYR A 129 -10.55 -13.34 7.55
CA TYR A 129 -9.71 -12.24 8.06
C TYR A 129 -10.45 -11.38 9.09
N LYS A 130 -9.85 -11.16 10.28
CA LYS A 130 -10.36 -10.20 11.27
C LYS A 130 -9.72 -8.82 11.03
N VAL A 131 -10.52 -7.87 10.55
CA VAL A 131 -10.09 -6.47 10.36
C VAL A 131 -10.47 -5.67 11.61
N ASP A 132 -9.48 -5.18 12.36
CA ASP A 132 -9.73 -4.36 13.55
C ASP A 132 -10.05 -2.91 13.13
N THR A 133 -11.28 -2.46 13.38
CA THR A 133 -11.90 -1.20 12.91
C THR A 133 -11.27 0.10 13.43
N LYS A 134 -10.21 0.04 14.23
CA LYS A 134 -9.54 1.24 14.81
C LYS A 134 -8.71 2.06 13.81
N VAL A 135 -8.55 1.60 12.57
CA VAL A 135 -7.72 2.26 11.54
C VAL A 135 -8.55 2.94 10.43
N TRP A 136 -9.86 2.66 10.33
CA TRP A 136 -10.77 3.24 9.32
C TRP A 136 -11.46 4.55 9.76
N ASN A 137 -10.79 5.40 10.56
CA ASN A 137 -11.30 6.75 10.79
C ASN A 137 -11.11 7.60 9.52
N CYS A 138 -12.03 7.40 8.57
CA CYS A 138 -12.30 8.25 7.40
C CYS A 138 -12.88 9.60 7.84
N HIS A 139 -12.14 10.34 8.68
CA HIS A 139 -12.50 11.71 9.08
C HIS A 139 -11.53 12.76 8.51
N VAL A 140 -10.78 12.41 7.45
CA VAL A 140 -9.79 13.31 6.84
C VAL A 140 -10.07 13.63 5.36
N LEU A 141 -11.12 13.06 4.74
CA LEU A 141 -11.41 13.32 3.32
C LEU A 141 -12.40 14.48 3.06
N TYR A 142 -12.90 15.18 4.09
CA TYR A 142 -13.89 16.26 3.90
C TYR A 142 -13.33 17.69 3.86
N HIS A 143 -12.01 17.91 3.83
CA HIS A 143 -11.48 19.27 3.77
C HIS A 143 -10.32 19.42 2.79
N TYR A 144 -10.59 19.30 1.49
CA TYR A 144 -9.89 20.09 0.46
C TYR A 144 -10.76 20.16 -0.80
N PRO A 145 -11.27 21.36 -1.18
CA PRO A 145 -11.87 21.56 -2.49
C PRO A 145 -10.72 21.70 -3.49
N ILE A 146 -10.52 20.69 -4.33
CA ILE A 146 -9.73 20.84 -5.55
C ILE A 146 -10.69 20.53 -6.68
N PHE A 147 -11.36 21.57 -7.17
CA PHE A 147 -11.68 21.85 -8.58
C PHE A 147 -12.61 23.07 -8.62
N SER A 148 -12.01 24.24 -8.82
CA SER A 148 -12.65 25.41 -9.42
C SER A 148 -11.61 25.99 -10.37
N THR A 149 -11.72 25.58 -11.63
CA THR A 149 -11.07 26.25 -12.76
C THR A 149 -12.09 27.22 -13.34
N SER A 150 -11.66 28.48 -13.45
CA SER A 150 -12.03 29.55 -14.39
C SER A 150 -13.37 29.46 -15.13
#